data_AF-A0A813BBE1-F1
#
_entry.id   AF-A0A813BBE1-F1
#
_cell.length_a   1.000
_cell.length_b   1.000
_cell.length_c   1.000
_cell.angle_alpha   90.00
_cell.angle_beta   90.00
_cell.angle_gamma   90.00
#
_symmetry.space_group_name_H-M   'P 1'
#
loop_
_entity.id
_entity.type
_entity.pdbx_description
1 polymer ?
#
loop_
_entity_poly.entity_id
_entity_poly.type
_entity_poly.pdbx_seq_one_letter_code
_entity_poly.pdbx_strand_id
1 'polypeptide(L)'
;MGEALAEKLAKGASELRFLLTQHKVADDIQGELYENGVADLKKMLKDSFSIDPTESLKLRTQAAGMVVAWKTAISRVERQAEAEATHEVRDIAKPILSSDYISMRQAFSAKFGELEDKHIPAKEFIEKKQVDPDTLLPHWDAKGTLSLKK
;
A
#
# COMPACT_ATOMS: atom_id res chain seq x y z
N MET A 1 0.97 -10.75 29.33
CA MET A 1 1.77 -11.21 28.18
C MET A 1 1.17 -10.84 26.82
N GLY A 2 -0.15 -10.65 26.66
CA GLY A 2 -0.75 -10.38 25.34
C GLY A 2 -0.53 -8.98 24.76
N GLU A 3 -0.38 -7.95 25.61
CA GLU A 3 -0.31 -6.55 25.18
C GLU A 3 1.01 -6.20 24.48
N ALA A 4 2.14 -6.66 25.03
CA ALA A 4 3.46 -6.49 24.43
C ALA A 4 3.62 -7.22 23.09
N LEU A 5 2.94 -8.36 22.90
CA LEU A 5 2.95 -9.09 21.64
C LEU A 5 2.15 -8.35 20.55
N ALA A 6 0.99 -7.79 20.92
CA ALA A 6 0.17 -7.02 19.99
C ALA A 6 0.90 -5.77 19.48
N GLU A 7 1.66 -5.09 20.36
CA GLU A 7 2.47 -3.92 20.00
C GLU A 7 3.61 -4.28 19.05
N LYS A 8 4.29 -5.41 19.28
CA LYS A 8 5.30 -5.96 18.36
C LYS A 8 4.71 -6.30 16.98
N LEU A 9 3.54 -6.95 16.95
CA LEU A 9 2.85 -7.31 15.70
C LEU A 9 2.38 -6.09 14.89
N ALA A 10 2.10 -4.97 15.55
CA ALA A 10 1.68 -3.73 14.90
C ALA A 10 2.82 -3.06 14.10
N LYS A 11 4.09 -3.38 14.41
CA LYS A 11 5.26 -2.87 13.69
C LYS A 11 5.46 -3.53 12.32
N GLY A 12 4.81 -4.67 12.06
CA GLY A 12 4.92 -5.41 10.80
C GLY A 12 4.05 -4.83 9.69
N ALA A 13 4.60 -4.73 8.47
CA ALA A 13 3.81 -4.40 7.28
C ALA A 13 2.73 -5.47 7.03
N SER A 14 1.52 -5.03 6.63
CA SER A 14 0.35 -5.88 6.44
C SER A 14 0.58 -7.06 5.48
N GLU A 15 1.30 -6.80 4.38
CA GLU A 15 1.66 -7.83 3.39
C GLU A 15 2.63 -8.88 3.95
N LEU A 16 3.65 -8.44 4.71
CA LEU A 16 4.60 -9.35 5.34
C LEU A 16 3.88 -10.22 6.39
N ARG A 17 2.98 -9.63 7.18
CA ARG A 17 2.16 -10.35 8.16
C ARG A 17 1.27 -11.40 7.50
N PHE A 18 0.65 -11.06 6.36
CA PHE A 18 -0.14 -12.00 5.57
C PHE A 18 0.72 -13.19 5.11
N LEU A 19 1.90 -12.94 4.52
CA LEU A 19 2.78 -14.00 4.03
C LEU A 19 3.28 -14.91 5.16
N LEU A 20 3.70 -14.34 6.30
CA LEU A 20 4.15 -15.12 7.45
C LEU A 20 3.03 -16.01 8.02
N THR A 21 1.82 -15.49 8.09
CA THR A 21 0.63 -16.26 8.51
C THR A 21 0.31 -17.39 7.53
N GLN A 22 0.36 -17.12 6.21
CA GLN A 22 0.15 -18.14 5.17
C GLN A 22 1.16 -19.30 5.29
N HIS A 23 2.40 -19.00 5.67
CA HIS A 23 3.45 -19.99 5.89
C HIS A 23 3.47 -20.62 7.30
N LYS A 24 2.42 -20.38 8.10
CA LYS A 24 2.25 -20.93 9.46
C LYS A 24 3.34 -20.51 10.44
N VAL A 25 3.84 -19.30 10.31
CA VAL A 25 4.74 -18.69 11.29
C VAL A 25 3.92 -18.23 12.48
N ALA A 26 4.31 -18.62 13.70
CA ALA A 26 3.60 -18.25 14.91
C ALA A 26 3.80 -16.76 15.26
N ASP A 27 2.78 -16.15 15.88
CA ASP A 27 2.70 -14.72 16.12
C ASP A 27 3.81 -14.18 17.02
N ASP A 28 4.28 -15.00 17.97
CA ASP A 28 5.44 -14.71 18.83
C ASP A 28 6.72 -14.51 18.00
N ILE A 29 6.94 -15.37 17.00
CA ILE A 29 8.08 -15.26 16.08
C ILE A 29 7.93 -14.04 15.17
N GLN A 30 6.72 -13.77 14.69
CA GLN A 30 6.43 -12.59 13.85
C GLN A 30 6.74 -11.29 14.61
N GLY A 31 6.30 -11.18 15.86
CA GLY A 31 6.50 -9.97 16.67
C GLY A 31 7.97 -9.63 16.91
N GLU A 32 8.79 -10.62 17.26
CA GLU A 32 10.24 -10.42 17.44
C GLU A 32 10.97 -10.12 16.12
N LEU A 33 10.51 -10.66 14.99
CA LEU A 33 11.08 -10.35 13.68
C LEU A 33 10.89 -8.85 13.35
N TYR A 34 9.72 -8.32 13.69
CA TYR A 34 9.41 -6.90 13.50
C TYR A 34 10.18 -5.99 14.46
N GLU A 35 10.51 -6.48 15.66
CA GLU A 35 11.28 -5.73 16.65
C GLU A 35 12.76 -5.57 16.25
N ASN A 36 13.37 -6.61 15.66
CA ASN A 36 14.83 -6.71 15.54
C ASN A 36 15.38 -6.42 14.13
N GLY A 37 14.56 -6.36 13.08
CA GLY A 37 15.04 -6.12 11.71
C GLY A 37 15.87 -7.28 11.12
N VAL A 38 16.33 -7.18 9.86
CA VAL A 38 16.48 -8.38 8.99
C VAL A 38 17.90 -8.67 8.47
N ALA A 39 18.93 -8.12 9.11
CA ALA A 39 20.29 -8.21 8.59
C ALA A 39 20.86 -9.65 8.56
N ASP A 40 20.29 -10.61 9.32
CA ASP A 40 20.73 -12.01 9.22
C ASP A 40 19.64 -13.00 9.67
N LEU A 41 18.55 -13.07 8.90
CA LEU A 41 17.35 -13.87 9.18
C LEU A 41 17.66 -15.33 9.57
N LYS A 42 18.66 -15.96 8.94
CA LYS A 42 19.06 -17.35 9.27
C LYS A 42 19.74 -17.47 10.62
N LYS A 43 20.60 -16.49 10.95
CA LYS A 43 21.25 -16.40 12.25
C LYS A 43 20.24 -16.07 13.34
N MET A 44 19.29 -15.16 13.08
CA MET A 44 18.20 -14.85 14.01
C MET A 44 17.27 -16.05 14.26
N LEU A 45 16.93 -16.82 13.22
CA LEU A 45 16.15 -18.06 13.39
C LEU A 45 16.79 -18.99 14.42
N LYS A 46 18.11 -19.09 14.41
CA LYS A 46 18.85 -19.91 15.38
C LYS A 46 19.01 -19.20 16.74
N ASP A 47 19.54 -17.99 16.75
CA ASP A 47 20.01 -17.29 17.95
C ASP A 47 18.87 -16.63 18.76
N SER A 48 17.81 -16.16 18.09
CA SER A 48 16.69 -15.44 18.70
C SER A 48 15.41 -16.28 18.81
N PHE A 49 15.26 -17.28 17.94
CA PHE A 49 14.01 -18.05 17.84
C PHE A 49 14.12 -19.53 18.22
N SER A 50 15.33 -20.02 18.49
CA SER A 50 15.58 -21.45 18.73
C SER A 50 15.04 -22.36 17.61
N ILE A 51 14.94 -21.83 16.40
CA ILE A 51 14.57 -22.56 15.19
C ILE A 51 15.87 -22.99 14.52
N ASP A 52 16.47 -24.07 15.03
CA ASP A 52 17.62 -24.69 14.39
C ASP A 52 17.17 -25.72 13.33
N PRO A 53 17.39 -25.47 12.03
CA PRO A 53 17.04 -26.42 10.98
C PRO A 53 17.89 -27.71 11.00
N THR A 54 18.90 -27.82 11.84
CA THR A 54 19.67 -29.07 11.99
C THR A 54 19.07 -30.01 13.03
N GLU A 55 18.22 -29.51 13.93
CA GLU A 55 17.70 -30.29 15.06
C GLU A 55 16.49 -31.16 14.70
N SER A 56 15.62 -30.73 13.78
CA SER A 56 14.46 -31.56 13.39
C SER A 56 13.88 -31.22 12.02
N LEU A 57 13.17 -32.18 11.43
CA LEU A 57 12.45 -31.96 10.17
C LEU A 57 11.40 -30.84 10.28
N LYS A 58 10.71 -30.75 11.42
CA LYS A 58 9.70 -29.71 11.68
C LYS A 58 10.33 -28.31 11.65
N LEU A 59 11.47 -28.14 12.33
CA LEU A 59 12.21 -26.87 12.36
C LEU A 59 12.81 -26.53 10.99
N ARG A 60 13.21 -27.53 10.19
CA ARG A 60 13.60 -27.31 8.78
C ARG A 60 12.48 -26.72 7.94
N THR A 61 11.28 -27.30 8.01
CA THR A 61 10.13 -26.82 7.23
C THR A 61 9.76 -25.40 7.65
N GLN A 62 9.81 -25.09 8.95
CA GLN A 62 9.51 -23.76 9.47
C GLN A 62 10.54 -22.71 9.04
N ALA A 63 11.84 -23.01 9.17
CA ALA A 63 12.91 -22.13 8.69
C ALA A 63 12.84 -21.89 7.17
N ALA A 64 12.56 -22.94 6.39
CA ALA A 64 12.39 -22.83 4.95
C ALA A 64 11.18 -21.95 4.58
N GLY A 65 10.04 -22.13 5.25
CA GLY A 65 8.85 -21.31 5.06
C GLY A 65 9.11 -19.83 5.33
N MET A 66 9.83 -19.52 6.41
CA MET A 66 10.22 -18.15 6.76
C MET A 66 11.08 -17.50 5.67
N VAL A 67 12.11 -18.22 5.20
CA VAL A 67 13.02 -17.71 4.16
C VAL A 67 12.26 -17.48 2.85
N VAL A 68 11.33 -18.35 2.48
CA VAL A 68 10.50 -18.19 1.27
C VAL A 68 9.58 -16.98 1.40
N ALA A 69 8.82 -16.88 2.49
CA ALA A 69 7.92 -15.76 2.76
C ALA A 69 8.66 -14.41 2.69
N TRP A 70 9.84 -14.35 3.31
CA TRP A 70 10.69 -13.16 3.32
C TRP A 70 11.19 -12.78 1.92
N LYS A 71 11.74 -13.73 1.16
CA LYS A 71 12.21 -13.48 -0.22
C LYS A 71 11.07 -13.03 -1.13
N THR A 72 9.89 -13.61 -0.97
CA THR A 72 8.68 -13.20 -1.69
C THR A 72 8.26 -11.79 -1.32
N ALA A 73 8.30 -11.42 -0.04
CA ALA A 73 7.99 -10.07 0.44
C ALA A 73 8.96 -9.03 -0.14
N ILE A 74 10.28 -9.26 -0.08
CA ILE A 74 11.29 -8.38 -0.69
C ILE A 74 11.00 -8.19 -2.18
N SER A 75 10.85 -9.29 -2.94
CA SER A 75 10.63 -9.22 -4.38
C SER A 75 9.34 -8.48 -4.76
N ARG A 76 8.32 -8.51 -3.90
CA ARG A 76 7.09 -7.72 -4.08
C ARG A 76 7.32 -6.24 -3.81
N VAL A 77 8.06 -5.89 -2.75
CA VAL A 77 8.40 -4.50 -2.43
C VAL A 77 9.24 -3.88 -3.53
N GLU A 78 10.23 -4.60 -4.07
CA GLU A 78 11.04 -4.13 -5.20
C GLU A 78 10.20 -3.90 -6.44
N ARG A 79 9.34 -4.86 -6.83
CA ARG A 79 8.40 -4.66 -7.94
C ARG A 79 7.40 -3.53 -7.71
N GLN A 80 6.96 -3.33 -6.48
CA GLN A 80 6.06 -2.24 -6.13
C GLN A 80 6.77 -0.89 -6.25
N ALA A 81 8.01 -0.78 -5.79
CA ALA A 81 8.83 0.41 -5.96
C ALA A 81 9.14 0.69 -7.44
N GLU A 82 9.41 -0.35 -8.25
CA GLU A 82 9.56 -0.22 -9.71
C GLU A 82 8.25 0.20 -10.40
N ALA A 83 7.11 -0.36 -9.97
CA ALA A 83 5.80 0.05 -10.45
C ALA A 83 5.54 1.52 -10.10
N GLU A 84 5.76 1.93 -8.85
CA GLU A 84 5.60 3.31 -8.40
C GLU A 84 6.54 4.28 -9.13
N ALA A 85 7.80 3.91 -9.35
CA ALA A 85 8.74 4.70 -10.15
C ALA A 85 8.33 4.80 -11.63
N THR A 86 7.78 3.73 -12.22
CA THR A 86 7.26 3.78 -13.60
C THR A 86 5.93 4.51 -13.71
N HIS A 87 5.14 4.55 -12.63
CA HIS A 87 3.91 5.33 -12.51
C HIS A 87 4.20 6.82 -12.23
N GLU A 88 5.31 7.17 -11.58
CA GLU A 88 5.75 8.56 -11.37
C GLU A 88 6.26 9.20 -12.68
N VAL A 89 6.85 8.40 -13.58
CA VAL A 89 7.35 8.87 -14.89
C VAL A 89 6.25 8.99 -15.95
N ARG A 90 5.09 8.37 -15.74
CA ARG A 90 3.95 8.48 -16.64
C ARG A 90 2.90 9.35 -15.96
N ASP A 91 2.71 10.58 -16.44
CA ASP A 91 1.57 11.48 -16.15
C ASP A 91 0.20 10.85 -16.51
N ILE A 92 -0.08 9.66 -15.99
CA ILE A 92 -1.31 8.93 -16.15
C ILE A 92 -2.09 9.17 -14.88
N ALA A 93 -3.19 9.88 -15.04
CA ALA A 93 -4.21 10.04 -14.04
C ALA A 93 -4.52 8.73 -13.32
N LYS A 94 -4.55 8.76 -11.99
CA LYS A 94 -4.99 7.62 -11.20
C LYS A 94 -6.45 7.32 -11.58
N PRO A 95 -6.80 6.09 -11.99
CA PRO A 95 -8.16 5.77 -12.34
C PRO A 95 -9.08 5.95 -11.13
N ILE A 96 -10.17 6.68 -11.30
CA ILE A 96 -11.14 6.95 -10.24
C ILE A 96 -11.98 5.68 -10.08
N LEU A 97 -12.12 5.19 -8.85
CA LEU A 97 -13.00 4.06 -8.58
C LEU A 97 -14.45 4.47 -8.88
N SER A 98 -15.22 3.58 -9.50
CA SER A 98 -16.60 3.90 -9.89
C SER A 98 -17.49 4.29 -8.70
N SER A 99 -17.19 3.78 -7.49
CA SER A 99 -17.82 4.19 -6.23
C SER A 99 -17.61 5.67 -5.91
N ASP A 100 -16.40 6.16 -6.16
CA ASP A 100 -16.00 7.53 -5.82
C ASP A 100 -16.61 8.51 -6.80
N TYR A 101 -16.66 8.15 -8.07
CA TYR A 101 -17.37 8.91 -9.11
C TYR A 101 -18.87 9.05 -8.77
N ILE A 102 -19.53 7.96 -8.37
CA ILE A 102 -20.94 7.98 -7.97
C ILE A 102 -21.13 8.86 -6.72
N SER A 103 -20.24 8.73 -5.72
CA SER A 103 -20.30 9.51 -4.48
C SER A 103 -20.12 11.01 -4.74
N MET A 104 -19.17 11.38 -5.61
CA MET A 104 -18.96 12.77 -6.03
C MET A 104 -20.19 13.33 -6.77
N ARG A 105 -20.81 12.55 -7.65
CA ARG A 105 -22.05 12.92 -8.34
C ARG A 105 -23.21 13.14 -7.36
N GLN A 106 -23.36 12.25 -6.38
CA GLN A 106 -24.38 12.36 -5.35
C GLN A 106 -24.16 13.59 -4.46
N ALA A 107 -22.92 13.82 -4.01
CA ALA A 107 -22.55 14.98 -3.20
C ALA A 107 -22.79 16.31 -3.93
N PHE A 108 -22.46 16.38 -5.22
CA PHE A 108 -22.75 17.54 -6.06
C PHE A 108 -24.25 17.77 -6.18
N SER A 109 -25.00 16.71 -6.51
CA SER A 109 -26.46 16.79 -6.72
C SER A 109 -27.21 17.22 -5.47
N ALA A 110 -26.76 16.77 -4.29
CA ALA A 110 -27.33 17.18 -3.00
C ALA A 110 -27.11 18.68 -2.71
N LYS A 111 -26.02 19.27 -3.20
CA LYS A 111 -25.65 20.67 -2.91
C LYS A 111 -26.17 21.66 -3.95
N PHE A 112 -26.27 21.25 -5.22
CA PHE A 112 -26.54 22.15 -6.34
C PHE A 112 -27.70 21.70 -7.24
N GLY A 113 -28.34 20.57 -6.94
CA GLY A 113 -29.37 19.95 -7.78
C GLY A 113 -28.81 18.99 -8.83
N GLU A 114 -29.67 18.17 -9.42
CA GLU A 114 -29.28 17.20 -10.43
C GLU A 114 -28.84 17.88 -11.73
N LEU A 115 -27.69 17.46 -12.28
CA LEU A 115 -27.28 17.81 -13.64
C LEU A 115 -27.88 16.81 -14.64
N GLU A 116 -28.39 17.32 -15.75
CA GLU A 116 -28.68 16.53 -16.93
C GLU A 116 -27.40 15.85 -17.44
N ASP A 117 -27.47 14.57 -17.83
CA ASP A 117 -26.32 13.72 -18.17
C ASP A 117 -25.35 14.36 -19.19
N LYS A 118 -25.86 15.14 -20.14
CA LYS A 118 -25.04 15.87 -21.15
C LYS A 118 -24.07 16.89 -20.57
N HIS A 119 -24.27 17.31 -19.33
CA HIS A 119 -23.44 18.28 -18.62
C HIS A 119 -22.54 17.62 -17.57
N ILE A 120 -22.61 16.30 -17.41
CA ILE A 120 -21.79 15.55 -16.46
C ILE A 120 -20.40 15.32 -17.08
N PRO A 121 -19.31 15.76 -16.43
CA PRO A 121 -17.97 15.49 -16.93
C PRO A 121 -17.70 13.99 -17.03
N ALA A 122 -17.09 13.57 -18.13
CA ALA A 122 -16.68 12.19 -18.32
C ALA A 122 -15.70 11.72 -17.24
N LYS A 123 -15.74 10.44 -16.88
CA LYS A 123 -14.92 9.87 -15.82
C LYS A 123 -13.43 10.12 -16.07
N GLU A 124 -13.00 9.94 -17.31
CA GLU A 124 -11.64 10.13 -17.80
C GLU A 124 -11.17 11.59 -17.68
N PHE A 125 -12.11 12.54 -17.78
CA PHE A 125 -11.84 13.96 -17.61
C PHE A 125 -11.54 14.31 -16.15
N ILE A 126 -12.28 13.70 -15.21
CA ILE A 126 -12.09 13.91 -13.78
C ILE A 126 -10.77 13.25 -13.33
N GLU A 127 -10.47 12.05 -13.83
CA GLU A 127 -9.19 11.36 -13.62
C GLU A 127 -8.03 12.29 -14.02
N LYS A 128 -8.07 12.88 -15.21
CA LYS A 128 -7.03 13.80 -15.70
C LYS A 128 -6.88 15.09 -14.88
N LYS A 129 -7.90 15.49 -14.13
CA LYS A 129 -7.88 16.68 -13.26
C LYS A 129 -7.46 16.40 -11.83
N GLN A 130 -7.23 15.14 -11.47
CA GLN A 130 -6.67 14.73 -10.18
C GLN A 130 -5.15 14.99 -10.07
N VAL A 131 -4.65 16.01 -10.81
CA VAL A 131 -3.33 16.61 -10.63
C VAL A 131 -3.42 17.52 -9.41
N ASP A 132 -2.40 17.46 -8.54
CA ASP A 132 -2.36 18.07 -7.22
C ASP A 132 -3.10 19.43 -7.14
N PRO A 133 -4.18 19.56 -6.35
CA PRO A 133 -4.99 20.77 -6.30
C PRO A 133 -4.19 22.01 -5.88
N ASP A 134 -3.07 21.83 -5.18
CA ASP A 134 -2.17 22.90 -4.75
C ASP A 134 -1.33 23.51 -5.89
N THR A 135 -1.30 22.89 -7.08
CA THR A 135 -0.56 23.39 -8.25
C THR A 135 -1.42 24.15 -9.26
N LEU A 136 -2.75 24.09 -9.13
CA LEU A 136 -3.68 24.69 -10.10
C LEU A 136 -4.32 25.96 -9.54
N LEU A 137 -3.54 27.04 -9.51
CA LEU A 137 -4.06 28.33 -9.08
C LEU A 137 -4.97 28.94 -10.17
N PRO A 138 -6.23 29.26 -9.85
CA PRO A 138 -7.12 29.97 -10.77
C PRO A 138 -6.60 31.40 -11.00
N HIS A 139 -6.35 31.75 -12.26
CA HIS A 139 -5.95 33.09 -12.69
C HIS A 139 -7.06 33.72 -13.53
N TRP A 140 -7.52 34.90 -13.12
CA TRP A 140 -8.47 35.71 -13.87
C TRP A 140 -7.71 36.68 -14.77
N ASP A 141 -7.97 36.66 -16.08
CA ASP A 141 -7.44 37.68 -16.97
C ASP A 141 -8.25 38.99 -16.90
N ALA A 142 -7.68 40.08 -17.44
CA ALA A 142 -8.33 41.39 -17.47
C ALA A 142 -9.65 41.44 -18.28
N LYS A 143 -9.99 40.35 -18.99
CA LYS A 143 -11.23 40.20 -19.76
C LYS A 143 -12.27 39.35 -19.02
N GLY A 144 -11.96 38.90 -17.80
CA GLY A 144 -12.86 38.08 -16.99
C GLY A 144 -12.84 36.59 -17.36
N THR A 145 -11.83 36.12 -18.10
CA THR A 145 -11.68 34.72 -18.46
C THR A 145 -10.85 34.00 -17.39
N LEU A 146 -11.41 32.92 -16.83
CA LEU A 146 -10.71 32.07 -15.88
C LEU A 146 -9.79 31.10 -16.62
N SER A 147 -8.49 31.18 -16.36
CA SER A 147 -7.50 30.22 -16.85
C SER A 147 -6.76 29.54 -15.70
N LEU A 148 -6.37 28.28 -15.91
CA LEU A 148 -5.55 27.53 -14.97
C LEU A 148 -4.09 27.70 -15.38
N LYS A 149 -3.27 28.27 -14.50
CA LYS A 149 -1.83 28.35 -14.72
C LYS A 149 -1.19 27.15 -14.02
N LYS A 150 -0.39 26.38 -14.78
CA LYS A 150 0.52 25.37 -14.23
C LYS A 150 1.74 26.06 -13.61
#